data_AF-A0A818G749-F1
#
_entry.id   AF-A0A818G749-F1
#
_cell.length_a   1.000
_cell.length_b   1.000
_cell.length_c   1.000
_cell.angle_alpha   90.00
_cell.angle_beta   90.00
_cell.angle_gamma   90.00
#
_symmetry.space_group_name_H-M   'P 1'
#
loop_
_entity.id
_entity.type
_entity.pdbx_description
1 polymer ?
#
loop_
_entity_poly.entity_id
_entity_poly.type
_entity_poly.pdbx_seq_one_letter_code
_entity_poly.pdbx_strand_id
1 'polypeptide(L)'
;MNDDNRHAFLLAAYDNTSHYFRFPFENFSSASSSNEFRVMIDHDGKQNIFSSQTVIVDAEPKDEDDATERLKLNLTLTSHVPLPDLSWIAPGTMGPLSWIPILQCYHHVLSMRHDIHGSIKIGDDEQKNVSGVGYTEKDWGSSFPSAWIWGQTNQWMNATSASLFFSFASVPWYFGLELPGFLIVFEYNHQFYRFNTYILSIIHDFSVNNSKKHISFTVYDILFQYKLVVTIDLTNVNDALLLYGPRHGRMEKFVKEFLSDSILFDVQLSQLIYTNTNDRLVQKSDLESIVFEARAQRVDVGA
;
A
#
# COMPACT_ATOMS: atom_id res chain seq x y z
N MET A 1 8.34 10.32 -22.78
CA MET A 1 7.78 9.08 -23.37
C MET A 1 7.95 9.19 -24.87
N ASN A 2 8.28 8.11 -25.57
CA ASN A 2 8.10 8.07 -27.03
C ASN A 2 6.58 8.15 -27.25
N ASP A 3 6.09 9.08 -28.06
CA ASP A 3 4.65 9.37 -28.17
C ASP A 3 3.81 8.13 -28.52
N ASP A 4 4.39 7.16 -29.24
CA ASP A 4 3.72 5.95 -29.74
C ASP A 4 3.25 4.96 -28.65
N ASN A 5 3.67 5.10 -27.38
CA ASN A 5 3.29 4.17 -26.30
C ASN A 5 2.54 4.85 -25.14
N ARG A 6 2.13 6.10 -25.31
CA ARG A 6 1.40 6.85 -24.27
C ARG A 6 -0.07 6.43 -24.26
N HIS A 7 -0.55 5.94 -23.13
CA HIS A 7 -1.94 5.53 -22.94
C HIS A 7 -2.38 5.76 -21.50
N ALA A 8 -3.69 5.82 -21.28
CA ALA A 8 -4.30 5.64 -19.98
C ALA A 8 -4.62 4.16 -19.77
N PHE A 9 -4.76 3.71 -18.53
CA PHE A 9 -5.03 2.30 -18.25
C PHE A 9 -5.85 2.10 -16.97
N LEU A 10 -6.53 0.96 -16.92
CA LEU A 10 -7.08 0.37 -15.70
C LEU A 10 -6.39 -0.97 -15.48
N LEU A 11 -5.89 -1.19 -14.28
CA LEU A 11 -5.31 -2.46 -13.85
C LEU A 11 -6.16 -3.02 -12.71
N ALA A 12 -6.67 -4.24 -12.90
CA ALA A 12 -7.35 -4.99 -11.86
C ALA A 12 -6.61 -6.31 -11.64
N ALA A 13 -6.47 -6.73 -10.39
CA ALA A 13 -5.85 -8.01 -10.05
C ALA A 13 -6.68 -8.72 -8.98
N TYR A 14 -7.05 -9.96 -9.25
CA TYR A 14 -7.83 -10.84 -8.37
C TYR A 14 -7.62 -12.29 -8.81
N ASP A 15 -7.86 -13.25 -7.93
CA ASP A 15 -7.73 -14.69 -8.20
C ASP A 15 -6.42 -15.07 -8.91
N ASN A 16 -5.32 -14.45 -8.48
CA ASN A 16 -3.98 -14.61 -9.03
C ASN A 16 -3.86 -14.32 -10.54
N THR A 17 -4.73 -13.46 -11.06
CA THR A 17 -4.77 -12.99 -12.46
C THR A 17 -4.75 -11.47 -12.51
N SER A 18 -4.15 -10.90 -13.56
CA SER A 18 -4.10 -9.46 -13.80
C SER A 18 -4.80 -9.09 -15.11
N HIS A 19 -5.70 -8.12 -15.06
CA HIS A 19 -6.43 -7.57 -16.20
C HIS A 19 -5.97 -6.14 -16.46
N TYR A 20 -5.38 -5.89 -17.62
CA TYR A 20 -4.88 -4.57 -18.02
C TYR A 20 -5.66 -4.06 -19.22
N PHE A 21 -6.47 -3.03 -18.99
CA PHE A 21 -7.30 -2.37 -19.99
C PHE A 21 -6.62 -1.08 -20.44
N ARG A 22 -6.46 -0.90 -21.75
CA ARG A 22 -5.82 0.26 -22.36
C ARG A 22 -6.86 1.22 -22.90
N PHE A 23 -6.59 2.50 -22.71
CA PHE A 23 -7.42 3.61 -23.19
C PHE A 23 -6.54 4.66 -23.86
N PRO A 24 -7.07 5.38 -24.86
CA PRO A 24 -6.41 6.57 -25.38
C PRO A 24 -6.03 7.53 -24.24
N PHE A 25 -4.85 8.13 -24.33
CA PHE A 25 -4.32 8.97 -23.24
C PHE A 25 -5.25 10.15 -22.92
N GLU A 26 -5.86 10.74 -23.95
CA GLU A 26 -6.80 11.86 -23.89
C GLU A 26 -8.07 11.57 -23.10
N ASN A 27 -8.38 10.29 -22.82
CA ASN A 27 -9.54 9.90 -22.02
C ASN A 27 -9.30 10.05 -20.52
N PHE A 28 -8.03 10.16 -20.11
CA PHE A 28 -7.69 10.36 -18.71
C PHE A 28 -7.91 11.82 -18.29
N SER A 29 -8.52 11.99 -17.13
CA SER A 29 -8.59 13.29 -16.45
C SER A 29 -8.48 13.14 -14.94
N SER A 30 -8.13 14.22 -14.27
CA SER A 30 -8.10 14.30 -12.80
C SER A 30 -8.75 15.60 -12.34
N ALA A 31 -9.25 15.63 -11.10
CA ALA A 31 -9.82 16.86 -10.54
C ALA A 31 -8.83 18.04 -10.66
N SER A 32 -9.37 19.22 -11.01
CA SER A 32 -8.60 20.45 -11.19
C SER A 32 -8.10 21.05 -9.87
N SER A 33 -8.69 20.64 -8.74
CA SER A 33 -8.30 21.08 -7.40
C SER A 33 -7.33 20.09 -6.77
N SER A 34 -6.22 20.59 -6.22
CA SER A 34 -5.25 19.77 -5.47
C SER A 34 -5.84 19.12 -4.22
N ASN A 35 -6.97 19.61 -3.73
CA ASN A 35 -7.60 19.15 -2.48
C ASN A 35 -8.64 18.04 -2.72
N GLU A 36 -8.90 17.66 -3.96
CA GLU A 36 -9.85 16.60 -4.31
C GLU A 36 -9.11 15.45 -4.98
N PHE A 37 -9.09 14.29 -4.33
CA PHE A 37 -8.67 13.07 -5.00
C PHE A 37 -9.81 12.54 -5.86
N ARG A 38 -9.68 12.73 -7.17
CA ARG A 38 -10.53 12.12 -8.19
C ARG A 38 -9.77 11.95 -9.50
N VAL A 39 -9.76 10.74 -10.02
CA VAL A 39 -9.24 10.40 -11.36
C VAL A 39 -10.33 9.71 -12.16
N MET A 40 -10.34 9.97 -13.46
CA MET A 40 -11.36 9.48 -14.38
C MET A 40 -10.75 8.99 -15.69
N ILE A 41 -11.33 7.93 -16.25
CA ILE A 41 -11.06 7.46 -17.61
C ILE A 41 -12.42 7.27 -18.29
N ASP A 42 -12.77 8.23 -19.14
CA ASP A 42 -14.05 8.24 -19.85
C ASP A 42 -13.84 7.75 -21.29
N HIS A 43 -14.57 6.71 -21.69
CA HIS A 43 -14.42 6.12 -23.02
C HIS A 43 -15.70 5.46 -23.51
N ASP A 44 -16.08 5.71 -24.77
CA ASP A 44 -17.25 5.11 -25.43
C ASP A 44 -18.56 5.22 -24.62
N GLY A 45 -18.76 6.38 -23.97
CA GLY A 45 -19.95 6.65 -23.13
C GLY A 45 -19.93 5.95 -21.77
N LYS A 46 -18.84 5.26 -21.43
CA LYS A 46 -18.61 4.66 -20.11
C LYS A 46 -17.68 5.54 -19.29
N GLN A 47 -17.92 5.56 -17.98
CA GLN A 47 -17.09 6.32 -17.04
C GLN A 47 -16.44 5.36 -16.05
N ASN A 48 -15.13 5.50 -15.91
CA ASN A 48 -14.37 4.87 -14.84
C ASN A 48 -13.92 5.98 -13.89
N ILE A 49 -14.34 5.93 -12.63
CA ILE A 49 -14.14 7.00 -11.65
C ILE A 49 -13.53 6.38 -10.39
N PHE A 50 -12.43 6.95 -9.92
CA PHE A 50 -11.83 6.63 -8.63
C PHE A 50 -11.74 7.91 -7.82
N SER A 51 -12.36 7.93 -6.65
CA SER A 51 -12.30 9.06 -5.72
C SER A 51 -12.20 8.57 -4.28
N SER A 52 -12.14 9.50 -3.32
CA SER A 52 -12.20 9.14 -1.90
C SER A 52 -13.55 8.55 -1.47
N GLN A 53 -14.60 8.67 -2.27
CA GLN A 53 -15.95 8.25 -1.87
C GLN A 53 -16.53 7.14 -2.76
N THR A 54 -16.01 6.96 -3.97
CA THR A 54 -16.57 5.98 -4.90
C THR A 54 -15.52 5.39 -5.82
N VAL A 55 -15.77 4.14 -6.21
CA VAL A 55 -15.11 3.47 -7.32
C VAL A 55 -16.20 3.00 -8.28
N ILE A 56 -16.19 3.58 -9.48
CA ILE A 56 -17.06 3.18 -10.59
C ILE A 56 -16.16 2.66 -11.69
N VAL A 57 -16.42 1.45 -12.14
CA VAL A 57 -15.69 0.83 -13.26
C VAL A 57 -16.71 0.22 -14.20
N ASP A 58 -16.54 0.45 -15.50
CA ASP A 58 -17.24 -0.25 -16.57
C ASP A 58 -16.23 -0.43 -17.72
N ALA A 59 -15.50 -1.56 -17.67
CA ALA A 59 -14.41 -1.88 -18.57
C ALA A 59 -14.66 -3.20 -19.29
N GLU A 60 -14.36 -3.23 -20.59
CA GLU A 60 -14.49 -4.41 -21.44
C GLU A 60 -13.16 -4.64 -22.18
N PRO A 61 -12.70 -5.89 -22.29
CA PRO A 61 -11.51 -6.22 -23.06
C PRO A 61 -11.58 -5.80 -24.53
N LYS A 62 -10.44 -5.39 -25.08
CA LYS A 62 -10.22 -5.16 -26.51
C LYS A 62 -9.03 -5.97 -27.00
N ASP A 63 -8.85 -6.05 -28.32
CA ASP A 63 -7.79 -6.85 -28.95
C ASP A 63 -6.36 -6.48 -28.49
N GLU A 64 -6.13 -5.23 -28.08
CA GLU A 64 -4.83 -4.74 -27.59
C GLU A 64 -4.64 -4.86 -26.07
N ASP A 65 -5.66 -5.33 -25.35
CA ASP A 65 -5.63 -5.48 -23.90
C ASP A 65 -5.02 -6.82 -23.48
N ASP A 66 -4.51 -6.85 -22.25
CA ASP A 66 -4.18 -8.13 -21.60
C ASP A 66 -5.37 -8.64 -20.77
N ALA A 67 -6.39 -7.81 -20.57
CA ALA A 67 -7.61 -8.17 -19.87
C ALA A 67 -8.39 -9.23 -20.65
N THR A 68 -8.91 -10.24 -19.95
CA THR A 68 -9.73 -11.31 -20.55
C THR A 68 -11.19 -11.27 -20.12
N GLU A 69 -11.54 -10.42 -19.15
CA GLU A 69 -12.85 -10.40 -18.50
C GLU A 69 -13.40 -8.98 -18.45
N ARG A 70 -14.73 -8.87 -18.51
CA ARG A 70 -15.45 -7.61 -18.30
C ARG A 70 -15.46 -7.28 -16.82
N LEU A 71 -15.31 -6.01 -16.46
CA LEU A 71 -15.34 -5.57 -15.08
C LEU A 71 -16.36 -4.45 -14.92
N LYS A 72 -17.34 -4.65 -14.04
CA LYS A 72 -18.30 -3.62 -13.66
C LYS A 72 -18.38 -3.50 -12.14
N LEU A 73 -17.98 -2.35 -11.62
CA LEU A 73 -17.95 -2.04 -10.19
C LEU A 73 -18.76 -0.78 -9.93
N ASN A 74 -19.56 -0.80 -8.87
CA ASN A 74 -20.18 0.39 -8.30
C ASN A 74 -20.05 0.31 -6.78
N LEU A 75 -18.99 0.93 -6.27
CA LEU A 75 -18.59 0.85 -4.87
C LEU A 75 -18.67 2.24 -4.22
N THR A 76 -19.14 2.27 -2.99
CA THR A 76 -19.14 3.42 -2.08
C THR A 76 -18.14 3.16 -0.97
N LEU A 77 -17.31 4.17 -0.68
CA LEU A 77 -16.26 4.13 0.33
C LEU A 77 -16.62 5.03 1.52
N THR A 78 -16.70 4.47 2.72
CA THR A 78 -17.11 5.19 3.94
C THR A 78 -16.14 4.96 5.10
N SER A 79 -16.34 5.63 6.24
CA SER A 79 -15.57 5.37 7.47
C SER A 79 -14.04 5.47 7.30
N HIS A 80 -13.59 6.47 6.55
CA HIS A 80 -12.17 6.64 6.23
C HIS A 80 -11.32 6.89 7.48
N VAL A 81 -10.19 6.21 7.54
CA VAL A 81 -9.07 6.47 8.46
C VAL A 81 -7.96 7.12 7.63
N PRO A 82 -8.04 8.44 7.38
CA PRO A 82 -7.02 9.14 6.61
C PRO A 82 -5.71 9.17 7.39
N LEU A 83 -4.58 9.08 6.69
CA LEU A 83 -3.29 9.28 7.31
C LEU A 83 -3.12 10.77 7.63
N PRO A 84 -2.94 11.18 8.90
CA PRO A 84 -2.79 12.60 9.21
C PRO A 84 -1.50 13.17 8.60
N ASP A 85 -1.51 14.43 8.18
CA ASP A 85 -0.27 15.10 7.79
C ASP A 85 0.64 15.26 9.02
N LEU A 86 1.95 15.08 8.83
CA LEU A 86 2.92 15.36 9.92
C LEU A 86 3.03 16.85 10.19
N SER A 87 3.00 17.66 9.13
CA SER A 87 3.05 19.11 9.20
C SER A 87 2.67 19.70 7.85
N TRP A 88 2.39 21.00 7.84
CA TRP A 88 2.12 21.76 6.62
C TRP A 88 3.30 21.77 5.61
N ILE A 89 4.54 21.60 6.08
CA ILE A 89 5.76 21.51 5.23
C ILE A 89 6.14 20.07 4.87
N ALA A 90 5.46 19.08 5.40
CA ALA A 90 5.72 17.67 5.10
C ALA A 90 4.38 16.92 5.03
N PRO A 91 3.50 17.28 4.07
CA PRO A 91 2.22 16.61 3.92
C PRO A 91 2.39 15.19 3.38
N GLY A 92 1.45 14.34 3.75
CA GLY A 92 1.36 12.95 3.31
C GLY A 92 2.41 12.00 3.87
N THR A 93 2.40 10.78 3.33
CA THR A 93 3.19 9.64 3.83
C THR A 93 4.70 9.85 3.70
N MET A 94 5.13 10.49 2.61
CA MET A 94 6.55 10.73 2.31
C MET A 94 7.18 11.87 3.10
N GLY A 95 6.38 12.70 3.77
CA GLY A 95 6.88 13.86 4.52
C GLY A 95 7.83 14.72 3.67
N PRO A 96 9.05 15.05 4.16
CA PRO A 96 9.98 15.92 3.44
C PRO A 96 10.51 15.30 2.13
N LEU A 97 10.41 13.98 1.93
CA LEU A 97 10.83 13.34 0.69
C LEU A 97 9.95 13.76 -0.51
N SER A 98 8.74 14.24 -0.26
CA SER A 98 7.84 14.78 -1.30
C SER A 98 8.45 15.97 -2.06
N TRP A 99 9.42 16.67 -1.48
CA TRP A 99 10.09 17.82 -2.10
C TRP A 99 11.31 17.45 -2.94
N ILE A 100 11.75 16.19 -2.94
CA ILE A 100 12.96 15.76 -3.63
C ILE A 100 12.59 15.42 -5.08
N PRO A 101 13.00 16.21 -6.10
CA PRO A 101 12.51 16.05 -7.48
C PRO A 101 13.15 14.88 -8.25
N ILE A 102 14.15 14.23 -7.67
CA ILE A 102 14.91 13.14 -8.31
C ILE A 102 14.37 11.75 -7.97
N LEU A 103 13.29 11.65 -7.19
CA LEU A 103 12.72 10.36 -6.81
C LEU A 103 12.02 9.72 -8.02
N GLN A 104 12.25 8.42 -8.19
CA GLN A 104 11.64 7.66 -9.27
C GLN A 104 10.14 7.49 -9.08
N CYS A 105 9.72 7.36 -7.82
CA CYS A 105 8.34 7.14 -7.40
C CYS A 105 8.02 7.98 -6.15
N TYR A 106 6.81 8.51 -6.12
CA TYR A 106 6.20 9.17 -4.99
C TYR A 106 4.91 8.45 -4.62
N HIS A 107 4.58 8.45 -3.33
CA HIS A 107 3.46 7.71 -2.77
C HIS A 107 2.74 8.56 -1.73
N HIS A 108 1.42 8.44 -1.68
CA HIS A 108 0.60 9.07 -0.66
C HIS A 108 -0.56 8.16 -0.28
N VAL A 109 -0.54 7.65 0.95
CA VAL A 109 -1.65 6.94 1.58
C VAL A 109 -2.78 7.91 1.85
N LEU A 110 -3.88 7.75 1.12
CA LEU A 110 -5.09 8.57 1.26
C LEU A 110 -5.99 8.04 2.38
N SER A 111 -6.03 6.72 2.55
CA SER A 111 -6.87 6.05 3.54
C SER A 111 -6.19 4.77 3.99
N MET A 112 -5.77 4.71 5.27
CA MET A 112 -5.21 3.51 5.88
C MET A 112 -6.26 2.39 5.91
N ARG A 113 -7.53 2.76 6.11
CA ARG A 113 -8.68 1.87 6.16
C ARG A 113 -9.95 2.63 5.80
N HIS A 114 -10.85 2.01 5.06
CA HIS A 114 -12.23 2.46 4.86
C HIS A 114 -13.15 1.26 4.67
N ASP A 115 -14.44 1.46 4.89
CA ASP A 115 -15.46 0.44 4.60
C ASP A 115 -15.87 0.55 3.13
N ILE A 116 -16.09 -0.59 2.48
CA ILE A 116 -16.53 -0.70 1.09
C ILE A 116 -17.93 -1.32 1.09
N HIS A 117 -18.85 -0.73 0.34
CA HIS A 117 -20.17 -1.31 0.08
C HIS A 117 -20.57 -1.06 -1.37
N GLY A 118 -21.20 -2.03 -2.03
CA GLY A 118 -21.69 -1.82 -3.39
C GLY A 118 -21.92 -3.11 -4.15
N SER A 119 -21.69 -3.07 -5.47
CA SER A 119 -21.83 -4.23 -6.34
C SER A 119 -20.63 -4.44 -7.26
N ILE A 120 -20.38 -5.72 -7.55
CA ILE A 120 -19.37 -6.18 -8.50
C ILE A 120 -20.00 -7.13 -9.50
N LYS A 121 -19.54 -7.07 -10.74
CA LYS A 121 -19.82 -8.05 -11.79
C LYS A 121 -18.54 -8.28 -12.58
N ILE A 122 -18.13 -9.53 -12.67
CA ILE A 122 -16.89 -9.97 -13.32
C ILE A 122 -17.26 -10.94 -14.44
N GLY A 123 -16.75 -10.72 -15.65
CA GLY A 123 -17.08 -11.54 -16.82
C GLY A 123 -18.58 -11.64 -17.06
N ASP A 124 -19.06 -12.88 -17.16
CA ASP A 124 -20.47 -13.21 -17.37
C ASP A 124 -21.21 -13.58 -16.06
N ASP A 125 -20.55 -13.46 -14.91
CA ASP A 125 -21.17 -13.76 -13.61
C ASP A 125 -22.37 -12.84 -13.32
N GLU A 126 -23.27 -13.30 -12.45
CA GLU A 126 -24.31 -12.44 -11.90
C GLU A 126 -23.71 -11.31 -11.06
N GLN A 127 -24.36 -10.14 -11.09
CA GLN A 127 -23.98 -9.02 -10.24
C GLN A 127 -24.18 -9.40 -8.77
N LYS A 128 -23.12 -9.28 -7.96
CA LYS A 128 -23.14 -9.58 -6.53
C LYS A 128 -23.01 -8.29 -5.72
N ASN A 129 -23.76 -8.20 -4.63
CA ASN A 129 -23.53 -7.16 -3.64
C ASN A 129 -22.36 -7.57 -2.75
N VAL A 130 -21.50 -6.62 -2.42
CA VAL A 130 -20.31 -6.84 -1.58
C VAL A 130 -20.22 -5.82 -0.47
N SER A 131 -19.64 -6.24 0.63
CA SER A 131 -19.13 -5.38 1.68
C SER A 131 -17.70 -5.81 2.04
N GLY A 132 -16.89 -4.87 2.51
CA GLY A 132 -15.50 -5.16 2.84
C GLY A 132 -14.78 -3.99 3.45
N VAL A 133 -13.46 -4.13 3.56
CA VAL A 133 -12.56 -3.08 4.05
C VAL A 133 -11.48 -2.85 3.00
N GLY A 134 -11.14 -1.59 2.77
CA GLY A 134 -10.19 -1.19 1.75
C GLY A 134 -9.04 -0.37 2.30
N TYR A 135 -8.06 -0.17 1.44
CA TYR A 135 -6.91 0.72 1.58
C TYR A 135 -6.81 1.54 0.28
N THR A 136 -6.34 2.78 0.37
CA THR A 136 -6.15 3.60 -0.83
C THR A 136 -4.87 4.40 -0.73
N GLU A 137 -4.02 4.26 -1.74
CA GLU A 137 -2.85 5.09 -1.98
C GLU A 137 -2.87 5.68 -3.37
N LYS A 138 -2.13 6.78 -3.51
CA LYS A 138 -1.87 7.43 -4.78
C LYS A 138 -0.37 7.44 -5.02
N ASP A 139 0.02 6.88 -6.15
CA ASP A 139 1.40 6.82 -6.59
C ASP A 139 1.61 7.58 -7.90
N TRP A 140 2.74 8.25 -8.03
CA TRP A 140 3.12 8.94 -9.26
C TRP A 140 4.63 9.00 -9.41
N GLY A 141 5.11 9.07 -10.66
CA GLY A 141 6.54 9.08 -10.93
C GLY A 141 6.86 8.55 -12.31
N SER A 142 8.11 8.18 -12.51
CA SER A 142 8.63 7.70 -13.80
C SER A 142 9.09 6.24 -13.77
N SER A 143 9.36 5.66 -12.60
CA SER A 143 9.78 4.27 -12.44
C SER A 143 9.63 3.78 -11.00
N PHE A 144 9.56 2.46 -10.80
CA PHE A 144 9.77 1.86 -9.47
C PHE A 144 11.23 2.00 -9.00
N PRO A 145 11.49 1.97 -7.67
CA PRO A 145 12.84 1.86 -7.11
C PRO A 145 13.63 0.65 -7.64
N SER A 146 14.96 0.66 -7.51
CA SER A 146 15.81 -0.47 -7.93
C SER A 146 15.57 -1.75 -7.11
N ALA A 147 15.19 -1.60 -5.85
CA ALA A 147 14.73 -2.64 -4.95
C ALA A 147 13.64 -2.08 -4.03
N TRP A 148 12.57 -2.85 -3.81
CA TRP A 148 11.50 -2.47 -2.90
C TRP A 148 10.80 -3.68 -2.28
N ILE A 149 10.21 -3.46 -1.11
CA ILE A 149 9.21 -4.34 -0.49
C ILE A 149 8.10 -3.42 0.00
N TRP A 150 6.87 -3.68 -0.42
CA TRP A 150 5.67 -2.97 0.03
C TRP A 150 4.68 -3.99 0.58
N GLY A 151 3.93 -3.60 1.60
CA GLY A 151 2.85 -4.42 2.12
C GLY A 151 1.87 -3.64 2.96
N GLN A 152 0.65 -4.14 3.00
CA GLN A 152 -0.47 -3.54 3.69
C GLN A 152 -1.40 -4.62 4.25
N THR A 153 -1.96 -4.41 5.45
CA THR A 153 -3.03 -5.27 5.98
C THR A 153 -3.96 -4.51 6.95
N ASN A 154 -5.26 -4.79 6.84
CA ASN A 154 -6.33 -4.21 7.67
C ASN A 154 -7.25 -5.28 8.30
N GLN A 155 -6.93 -6.57 8.12
CA GLN A 155 -7.80 -7.68 8.52
C GLN A 155 -7.08 -8.56 9.54
N TRP A 156 -7.70 -8.71 10.71
CA TRP A 156 -7.09 -9.35 11.89
C TRP A 156 -8.01 -10.44 12.42
N MET A 157 -7.43 -11.56 12.86
CA MET A 157 -8.21 -12.71 13.35
C MET A 157 -9.09 -12.36 14.57
N ASN A 158 -8.65 -11.42 15.42
CA ASN A 158 -9.36 -11.03 16.63
C ASN A 158 -10.37 -9.88 16.42
N ALA A 159 -10.83 -9.65 15.19
CA ALA A 159 -11.73 -8.55 14.79
C ALA A 159 -11.26 -7.16 15.29
N THR A 160 -9.96 -6.99 15.50
CA THR A 160 -9.39 -5.74 15.98
C THR A 160 -9.29 -4.74 14.85
N SER A 161 -9.68 -3.49 15.10
CA SER A 161 -9.46 -2.41 14.14
C SER A 161 -8.03 -1.91 14.25
N ALA A 162 -7.19 -2.39 13.34
CA ALA A 162 -5.84 -1.89 13.14
C ALA A 162 -5.52 -1.88 11.64
N SER A 163 -4.51 -1.09 11.27
CA SER A 163 -4.08 -0.94 9.88
C SER A 163 -2.56 -0.86 9.85
N LEU A 164 -1.91 -1.72 9.08
CA LEU A 164 -0.48 -1.68 8.86
C LEU A 164 -0.21 -1.33 7.40
N PHE A 165 0.68 -0.37 7.18
CA PHE A 165 1.31 -0.07 5.92
C PHE A 165 2.83 -0.04 6.14
N PHE A 166 3.59 -0.66 5.24
CA PHE A 166 5.03 -0.48 5.19
C PHE A 166 5.56 -0.50 3.76
N SER A 167 6.65 0.24 3.55
CA SER A 167 7.42 0.24 2.33
C SER A 167 8.91 0.38 2.66
N PHE A 168 9.73 -0.48 2.10
CA PHE A 168 11.19 -0.41 2.10
C PHE A 168 11.64 -0.23 0.66
N ALA A 169 12.56 0.69 0.39
CA ALA A 169 13.03 0.95 -0.96
C ALA A 169 14.48 1.41 -0.99
N SER A 170 15.17 1.17 -2.11
CA SER A 170 16.41 1.86 -2.44
C SER A 170 16.08 3.25 -3.00
N VAL A 171 16.40 4.31 -2.26
CA VAL A 171 16.02 5.68 -2.59
C VAL A 171 17.19 6.37 -3.31
N PRO A 172 16.99 6.87 -4.54
CA PRO A 172 18.01 7.66 -5.23
C PRO A 172 18.38 8.92 -4.44
N TRP A 173 19.68 9.19 -4.38
CA TRP A 173 20.25 10.35 -3.70
C TRP A 173 21.23 11.10 -4.61
N TYR A 174 21.72 12.24 -4.12
CA TYR A 174 22.66 13.07 -4.87
C TYR A 174 23.93 12.29 -5.26
N PHE A 175 24.49 12.63 -6.42
CA PHE A 175 25.69 12.02 -6.99
C PHE A 175 25.58 10.52 -7.32
N GLY A 176 24.36 10.04 -7.58
CA GLY A 176 24.12 8.65 -7.99
C GLY A 176 24.25 7.64 -6.84
N LEU A 177 24.26 8.11 -5.60
CA LEU A 177 24.16 7.25 -4.43
C LEU A 177 22.73 6.74 -4.30
N GLU A 178 22.57 5.52 -3.79
CA GLU A 178 21.27 5.00 -3.36
C GLU A 178 21.34 4.68 -1.87
N LEU A 179 20.33 5.08 -1.12
CA LEU A 179 20.24 4.85 0.32
C LEU A 179 18.99 4.05 0.64
N PRO A 180 19.07 3.07 1.57
CA PRO A 180 17.88 2.38 2.04
C PRO A 180 16.95 3.37 2.75
N GLY A 181 15.72 3.44 2.29
CA GLY A 181 14.63 4.19 2.89
C GLY A 181 13.50 3.26 3.31
N PHE A 182 12.77 3.65 4.34
CA PHE A 182 11.56 2.97 4.75
C PHE A 182 10.51 3.93 5.28
N LEU A 183 9.25 3.56 5.06
CA LEU A 183 8.07 4.19 5.59
C LEU A 183 7.20 3.11 6.24
N ILE A 184 6.84 3.27 7.50
CA ILE A 184 5.98 2.33 8.21
C ILE A 184 4.95 3.16 8.98
N VAL A 185 3.68 2.80 8.83
CA VAL A 185 2.59 3.35 9.61
C VAL A 185 1.78 2.19 10.16
N PHE A 186 1.65 2.15 11.47
CA PHE A 186 0.73 1.27 12.17
C PHE A 186 -0.35 2.13 12.83
N GLU A 187 -1.60 1.90 12.49
CA GLU A 187 -2.75 2.51 13.13
C GLU A 187 -3.43 1.48 14.04
N TYR A 188 -3.66 1.84 15.29
CA TYR A 188 -4.38 1.03 16.25
C TYR A 188 -5.05 1.92 17.28
N ASN A 189 -6.32 1.63 17.61
CA ASN A 189 -7.13 2.42 18.55
C ASN A 189 -7.13 3.93 18.23
N HIS A 190 -7.23 4.29 16.95
CA HIS A 190 -7.21 5.69 16.49
C HIS A 190 -5.90 6.43 16.76
N GLN A 191 -4.82 5.71 17.07
CA GLN A 191 -3.46 6.26 17.21
C GLN A 191 -2.59 5.80 16.04
N PHE A 192 -1.75 6.71 15.53
CA PHE A 192 -0.82 6.44 14.44
C PHE A 192 0.61 6.35 14.98
N TYR A 193 1.20 5.16 14.87
CA TYR A 193 2.61 4.90 15.17
C TYR A 193 3.38 4.92 13.86
N ARG A 194 4.28 5.89 13.71
CA ARG A 194 5.05 6.09 12.48
C ARG A 194 6.50 5.72 12.71
N PHE A 195 7.05 4.95 11.79
CA PHE A 195 8.45 4.61 11.78
C PHE A 195 9.03 4.83 10.38
N ASN A 196 9.74 5.94 10.19
CA ASN A 196 10.21 6.37 8.88
C ASN A 196 11.68 6.81 8.94
N THR A 197 12.39 6.68 7.83
CA THR A 197 13.78 7.14 7.72
C THR A 197 13.93 8.64 8.01
N TYR A 198 13.00 9.47 7.54
CA TYR A 198 13.10 10.93 7.70
C TYR A 198 12.72 11.44 9.09
N ILE A 199 12.08 10.63 9.94
CA ILE A 199 11.88 10.92 11.38
C ILE A 199 12.91 10.18 12.24
N LEU A 200 13.96 9.63 11.62
CA LEU A 200 15.10 8.97 12.26
C LEU A 200 14.69 7.76 13.11
N SER A 201 13.66 7.04 12.69
CA SER A 201 13.35 5.72 13.25
C SER A 201 14.47 4.73 12.97
N ILE A 202 14.59 3.72 13.83
CA ILE A 202 15.72 2.78 13.80
C ILE A 202 15.19 1.40 13.45
N ILE A 203 15.53 0.92 12.26
CA ILE A 203 15.25 -0.44 11.82
C ILE A 203 16.30 -1.40 12.43
N HIS A 204 15.83 -2.53 12.92
CA HIS A 204 16.61 -3.60 13.53
C HIS A 204 16.10 -4.96 13.02
N ASP A 205 16.96 -5.97 12.97
CA ASP A 205 16.61 -7.35 12.57
C ASP A 205 15.77 -7.46 11.28
N PHE A 206 16.09 -6.68 10.25
CA PHE A 206 15.45 -6.81 8.94
C PHE A 206 15.97 -8.04 8.20
N SER A 207 15.08 -8.96 7.85
CA SER A 207 15.41 -10.22 7.19
C SER A 207 14.39 -10.56 6.12
N VAL A 208 14.89 -11.03 4.98
CA VAL A 208 14.09 -11.57 3.87
C VAL A 208 14.65 -12.95 3.55
N ASN A 209 13.86 -13.99 3.81
CA ASN A 209 14.21 -15.38 3.54
C ASN A 209 13.36 -15.92 2.40
N ASN A 210 13.88 -15.88 1.18
CA ASN A 210 13.18 -16.35 -0.01
C ASN A 210 12.90 -17.87 0.04
N SER A 211 13.80 -18.67 0.60
CA SER A 211 13.62 -20.13 0.68
C SER A 211 12.51 -20.54 1.63
N LYS A 212 12.35 -19.81 2.74
CA LYS A 212 11.27 -20.01 3.71
C LYS A 212 10.04 -19.14 3.42
N LYS A 213 10.06 -18.33 2.34
CA LYS A 213 9.01 -17.36 2.01
C LYS A 213 8.61 -16.51 3.23
N HIS A 214 9.61 -15.90 3.89
CA HIS A 214 9.42 -15.21 5.16
C HIS A 214 10.10 -13.85 5.18
N ILE A 215 9.44 -12.85 5.76
CA ILE A 215 9.99 -11.49 5.96
C ILE A 215 9.80 -11.11 7.42
N SER A 216 10.81 -10.50 8.04
CA SER A 216 10.69 -9.97 9.41
C SER A 216 11.42 -8.65 9.56
N PHE A 217 10.89 -7.77 10.39
CA PHE A 217 11.59 -6.58 10.86
C PHE A 217 11.16 -6.18 12.27
N THR A 218 12.09 -5.54 12.97
CA THR A 218 11.83 -4.82 14.21
C THR A 218 12.16 -3.35 13.99
N VAL A 219 11.30 -2.44 14.41
CA VAL A 219 11.58 -1.01 14.28
C VAL A 219 11.26 -0.27 15.57
N TYR A 220 12.09 0.72 15.88
CA TYR A 220 11.96 1.59 17.03
C TYR A 220 11.72 3.03 16.56
N ASP A 221 10.90 3.77 17.29
CA ASP A 221 10.84 5.22 17.09
C ASP A 221 12.13 5.88 17.63
N ILE A 222 12.38 7.13 17.23
CA ILE A 222 13.61 7.84 17.59
C ILE A 222 13.81 7.98 19.11
N LEU A 223 12.71 8.07 19.87
CA LEU A 223 12.75 8.20 21.33
C LEU A 223 12.74 6.85 22.05
N PHE A 224 12.74 5.74 21.30
CA PHE A 224 12.62 4.39 21.83
C PHE A 224 11.49 4.29 22.86
N GLN A 225 10.33 4.86 22.54
CA GLN A 225 9.10 4.72 23.31
C GLN A 225 8.29 3.52 22.83
N TYR A 226 8.38 3.21 21.54
CA TYR A 226 7.63 2.17 20.88
C TYR A 226 8.55 1.26 20.07
N LYS A 227 8.26 -0.03 20.14
CA LYS A 227 8.85 -1.07 19.31
C LYS A 227 7.74 -1.75 18.52
N LEU A 228 7.89 -1.81 17.21
CA LEU A 228 7.01 -2.58 16.33
C LEU A 228 7.79 -3.77 15.76
N VAL A 229 7.28 -4.97 15.96
CA VAL A 229 7.80 -6.21 15.38
C VAL A 229 6.78 -6.71 14.38
N VAL A 230 7.22 -6.98 13.16
CA VAL A 230 6.38 -7.52 12.08
C VAL A 230 7.07 -8.75 11.52
N THR A 231 6.28 -9.81 11.39
CA THR A 231 6.68 -11.05 10.74
C THR A 231 5.64 -11.42 9.70
N ILE A 232 6.07 -11.80 8.51
CA ILE A 232 5.23 -12.08 7.36
C ILE A 232 5.57 -13.48 6.87
N ASP A 233 4.56 -14.35 6.85
CA ASP A 233 4.65 -15.71 6.34
C ASP A 233 3.91 -15.82 5.01
N LEU A 234 4.65 -16.20 3.96
CA LEU A 234 4.17 -16.40 2.60
C LEU A 234 4.27 -17.88 2.18
N THR A 235 4.49 -18.83 3.11
CA THR A 235 4.74 -20.25 2.81
C THR A 235 3.61 -20.90 2.02
N ASN A 236 2.36 -20.59 2.35
CA ASN A 236 1.15 -21.12 1.70
C ASN A 236 0.66 -20.25 0.54
N VAL A 237 1.42 -19.23 0.15
CA VAL A 237 1.04 -18.30 -0.91
C VAL A 237 1.59 -18.79 -2.24
N ASN A 238 0.75 -18.73 -3.27
CA ASN A 238 1.13 -18.98 -4.66
C ASN A 238 2.26 -18.05 -5.10
N ASP A 239 2.83 -18.32 -6.27
CA ASP A 239 3.85 -17.44 -6.83
C ASP A 239 3.28 -16.04 -7.10
N ALA A 240 4.15 -15.04 -7.01
CA ALA A 240 3.78 -13.65 -7.21
C ALA A 240 3.18 -13.43 -8.61
N LEU A 241 2.10 -12.65 -8.65
CA LEU A 241 1.54 -12.11 -9.88
C LEU A 241 2.45 -10.99 -10.42
N LEU A 242 2.61 -10.93 -11.74
CA LEU A 242 3.36 -9.85 -12.39
C LEU A 242 2.40 -8.76 -12.89
N LEU A 243 2.49 -7.59 -12.26
CA LEU A 243 1.72 -6.41 -12.61
C LEU A 243 2.51 -5.46 -13.52
N TYR A 244 1.75 -4.68 -14.30
CA TYR A 244 2.29 -3.58 -15.07
C TYR A 244 2.74 -2.44 -14.15
N GLY A 245 3.97 -1.98 -14.33
CA GLY A 245 4.52 -0.79 -13.69
C GLY A 245 5.35 0.06 -14.65
N PRO A 246 5.55 1.35 -14.36
CA PRO A 246 6.44 2.18 -15.16
C PRO A 246 7.89 1.75 -14.97
N ARG A 247 8.61 1.57 -16.08
CA ARG A 247 10.05 1.30 -16.13
C ARG A 247 10.64 1.92 -17.39
N HIS A 248 11.66 2.75 -17.24
CA HIS A 248 12.33 3.42 -18.36
C HIS A 248 11.37 4.13 -19.35
N GLY A 249 10.29 4.73 -18.83
CA GLY A 249 9.32 5.46 -19.64
C GLY A 249 8.31 4.61 -20.42
N ARG A 250 8.16 3.32 -20.08
CA ARG A 250 7.15 2.40 -20.62
C ARG A 250 6.44 1.65 -19.49
N MET A 251 5.25 1.13 -19.76
CA MET A 251 4.56 0.20 -18.87
C MET A 251 5.03 -1.23 -19.19
N GLU A 252 5.56 -1.94 -18.21
CA GLU A 252 6.10 -3.30 -18.36
C GLU A 252 5.62 -4.22 -17.22
N LYS A 253 5.40 -5.52 -17.49
CA LYS A 253 5.06 -6.50 -16.45
C LYS A 253 6.30 -6.97 -15.70
N PHE A 254 6.57 -6.39 -14.54
CA PHE A 254 7.70 -6.80 -13.69
C PHE A 254 7.46 -6.63 -12.20
N VAL A 255 6.39 -5.93 -11.81
CA VAL A 255 6.07 -5.69 -10.41
C VAL A 255 5.52 -6.99 -9.84
N LYS A 256 6.24 -7.58 -8.89
CA LYS A 256 5.83 -8.82 -8.22
C LYS A 256 4.89 -8.47 -7.07
N GLU A 257 3.67 -8.97 -7.13
CA GLU A 257 2.68 -8.78 -6.07
C GLU A 257 2.12 -10.12 -5.59
N PHE A 258 1.99 -10.26 -4.27
CA PHE A 258 1.36 -11.42 -3.65
C PHE A 258 -0.04 -11.01 -3.18
N LEU A 259 -1.06 -11.54 -3.84
CA LEU A 259 -2.47 -11.32 -3.49
C LEU A 259 -3.06 -12.63 -2.99
N SER A 260 -3.17 -12.78 -1.68
CA SER A 260 -3.72 -14.00 -1.07
C SER A 260 -4.21 -13.76 0.34
N ASP A 261 -5.27 -14.47 0.70
CA ASP A 261 -5.78 -14.61 2.06
C ASP A 261 -4.88 -15.45 2.99
N SER A 262 -3.90 -16.15 2.41
CA SER A 262 -2.96 -17.03 3.10
C SER A 262 -1.66 -16.32 3.50
N ILE A 263 -1.56 -15.01 3.25
CA ILE A 263 -0.48 -14.17 3.77
C ILE A 263 -0.78 -13.90 5.24
N LEU A 264 0.11 -14.34 6.13
CA LEU A 264 -0.03 -14.12 7.56
C LEU A 264 0.90 -13.00 8.01
N PHE A 265 0.35 -11.96 8.64
CA PHE A 265 1.15 -10.94 9.31
C PHE A 265 1.03 -11.11 10.82
N ASP A 266 2.11 -11.50 11.48
CA ASP A 266 2.23 -11.43 12.94
C ASP A 266 2.78 -10.04 13.30
N VAL A 267 2.00 -9.26 14.05
CA VAL A 267 2.32 -7.87 14.38
C VAL A 267 2.21 -7.65 15.87
N GLN A 268 3.30 -7.15 16.46
CA GLN A 268 3.39 -6.80 17.87
C GLN A 268 3.88 -5.38 18.03
N LEU A 269 3.07 -4.54 18.68
CA LEU A 269 3.48 -3.21 19.15
C LEU A 269 3.68 -3.25 20.65
N SER A 270 4.85 -2.79 21.10
CA SER A 270 5.20 -2.69 22.51
C SER A 270 5.56 -1.27 22.88
N GLN A 271 5.13 -0.82 24.07
CA GLN A 271 5.62 0.39 24.71
C GLN A 271 6.81 0.03 25.60
N LEU A 272 7.93 0.72 25.41
CA LEU A 272 9.16 0.49 26.14
C LEU A 272 9.12 1.24 27.48
N ILE A 273 9.46 0.53 28.57
CA ILE A 273 9.42 1.06 29.92
C ILE A 273 10.85 1.31 30.40
N TYR A 274 11.18 2.59 30.61
CA TYR A 274 12.44 2.97 31.23
C TYR A 274 12.34 2.86 32.74
N THR A 275 13.05 1.89 33.31
CA THR A 275 13.33 1.90 34.74
C THR A 275 14.53 2.80 34.99
N ASN A 276 14.31 3.84 35.79
CA ASN A 276 15.31 4.84 36.13
C ASN A 276 16.37 4.21 37.07
N THR A 277 17.28 3.41 36.53
CA THR A 277 18.49 2.96 37.21
C THR A 277 19.65 3.84 36.73
N ASN A 278 20.40 4.42 37.66
CA ASN A 278 21.38 5.49 37.45
C ASN A 278 22.62 5.14 36.59
N ASP A 279 22.57 4.10 35.75
CA ASP A 279 23.71 3.69 34.92
C ASP A 279 23.67 4.35 33.53
N ARG A 280 24.53 5.36 33.37
CA ARG A 280 24.61 6.25 32.20
C ARG A 280 25.16 5.62 30.91
N LEU A 281 25.36 4.30 30.83
CA LEU A 281 26.08 3.71 29.70
C LEU A 281 25.41 2.53 28.98
N VAL A 282 24.32 1.94 29.48
CA VAL A 282 23.49 1.00 28.72
C VAL A 282 22.09 1.00 29.30
N GLN A 283 21.07 1.41 28.54
CA GLN A 283 19.71 1.00 28.83
C GLN A 283 18.96 0.74 27.52
N LYS A 284 19.22 -0.43 26.92
CA LYS A 284 18.12 -1.17 26.28
C LYS A 284 17.13 -1.48 27.40
N SER A 285 15.88 -1.05 27.30
CA SER A 285 14.86 -1.35 28.31
C SER A 285 14.62 -2.87 28.33
N ASP A 286 14.88 -3.53 29.46
CA ASP A 286 14.57 -4.96 29.65
C ASP A 286 13.07 -5.21 29.91
N LEU A 287 12.27 -4.14 30.05
CA LEU A 287 10.84 -4.21 30.30
C LEU A 287 10.06 -3.51 29.19
N GLU A 288 9.12 -4.26 28.60
CA GLU A 288 8.24 -3.80 27.55
C GLU A 288 6.81 -4.21 27.91
N SER A 289 5.86 -3.32 27.66
CA SER A 289 4.43 -3.63 27.74
C SER A 289 3.89 -3.85 26.34
N ILE A 290 3.35 -5.02 26.05
CA ILE A 290 2.65 -5.28 24.78
C ILE A 290 1.37 -4.45 24.79
N VAL A 291 1.25 -3.56 23.79
CA VAL A 291 0.08 -2.69 23.57
C VAL A 291 -0.84 -3.31 22.51
N PHE A 292 -0.26 -4.03 21.56
CA PHE A 292 -0.98 -4.77 20.53
C PHE A 292 -0.20 -6.03 20.18
N GLU A 293 -0.91 -7.14 20.02
CA GLU A 293 -0.39 -8.36 19.44
C GLU A 293 -1.54 -9.05 18.70
N ALA A 294 -1.41 -9.18 17.40
CA ALA A 294 -2.38 -9.91 16.59
C ALA A 294 -1.72 -10.50 15.36
N ARG A 295 -2.36 -11.55 14.86
CA ARG A 295 -2.08 -12.12 13.56
C ARG A 295 -3.18 -11.72 12.58
N ALA A 296 -2.76 -11.19 11.44
CA ALA A 296 -3.61 -10.87 10.30
C ALA A 296 -3.91 -12.11 9.47
N GLN A 297 -5.18 -12.28 9.10
CA GLN A 297 -5.67 -13.21 8.08
C GLN A 297 -7.02 -12.67 7.57
N ARG A 298 -7.43 -13.05 6.36
CA ARG A 298 -8.84 -12.93 5.95
C ARG A 298 -9.70 -13.79 6.87
N VAL A 299 -10.61 -13.18 7.62
CA VAL A 299 -11.69 -13.91 8.31
C VAL A 299 -12.72 -14.23 7.24
N ASP A 300 -13.05 -15.52 7.06
CA ASP A 300 -14.16 -15.94 6.22
C ASP A 300 -15.42 -15.21 6.67
N VAL A 301 -15.83 -14.20 5.90
CA VAL A 301 -17.17 -13.65 6.01
C VAL A 301 -18.04 -14.66 5.28
N GLY A 302 -18.68 -15.55 6.05
CA GLY A 302 -19.53 -16.61 5.52
C GLY A 302 -20.43 -16.10 4.40
N ALA A 303 -20.49 -16.90 3.33
CA ALA A 303 -21.39 -16.71 2.20
C ALA A 303 -22.86 -16.60 2.64
#